data_AF-A0A369XVP4-F1
#
_entry.id   AF-A0A369XVP4-F1
#
_cell.length_a   1.000
_cell.length_b   1.000
_cell.length_c   1.000
_cell.angle_alpha   90.00
_cell.angle_beta   90.00
_cell.angle_gamma   90.00
#
_symmetry.space_group_name_H-M   'P 1'
#
loop_
_entity.id
_entity.type
_entity.pdbx_description
1 polymer ?
#
loop_
_entity_poly.entity_id
_entity_poly.type
_entity_poly.pdbx_seq_one_letter_code
_entity_poly.pdbx_strand_id
1 'polypeptide(L)'
;MNKIEVIREFLGWCSVINIGLGLFSMIFITSLRGPVLRIHSKIFNLDENDLSRGYFQLLGQYKIAIIMLNIVPYLVLRIMY
;
A
#
# COMPACT_ATOMS: atom_id res chain seq x y z
N MET A 1 -9.28 28.00 -2.55
CA MET A 1 -9.85 26.71 -2.99
C MET A 1 -11.25 26.55 -2.46
N ASN A 2 -12.17 26.11 -3.31
CA ASN A 2 -13.48 25.65 -2.83
C ASN A 2 -13.34 24.31 -2.07
N LYS A 3 -14.34 23.91 -1.28
CA LYS A 3 -14.26 22.70 -0.44
C LYS A 3 -13.96 21.42 -1.24
N ILE A 4 -14.43 21.34 -2.49
CA ILE A 4 -14.22 20.19 -3.37
C ILE A 4 -12.76 20.12 -3.83
N GLU A 5 -12.14 21.26 -4.16
CA GLU A 5 -10.73 21.31 -4.53
C GLU A 5 -9.83 20.85 -3.39
N VAL A 6 -10.12 21.23 -2.13
CA VAL A 6 -9.37 20.76 -0.95
C VAL A 6 -9.44 19.24 -0.82
N ILE A 7 -10.63 18.65 -0.94
CA ILE A 7 -10.81 17.20 -0.84
C ILE A 7 -10.10 16.50 -1.99
N ARG A 8 -10.19 17.04 -3.21
CA ARG A 8 -9.52 16.50 -4.40
C ARG A 8 -8.00 16.50 -4.26
N GLU A 9 -7.41 17.60 -3.78
CA GLU A 9 -5.97 17.68 -3.53
C GLU A 9 -5.53 16.73 -2.41
N PHE A 10 -6.30 16.66 -1.33
CA PHE A 10 -6.05 15.73 -0.23
C PHE A 10 -6.04 14.28 -0.73
N LEU A 11 -7.08 13.83 -1.44
CA LEU A 11 -7.15 12.47 -2.00
C LEU A 11 -6.03 12.20 -3.03
N GLY A 12 -5.62 13.22 -3.79
CA GLY A 12 -4.47 13.15 -4.69
C GLY A 12 -3.17 12.86 -3.93
N TRP A 13 -2.86 13.64 -2.90
CA TRP A 13 -1.67 13.42 -2.07
C TRP A 13 -1.72 12.11 -1.28
N CYS A 14 -2.89 11.73 -0.75
CA CYS A 14 -3.08 10.42 -0.13
C CYS A 14 -2.78 9.30 -1.13
N SER A 15 -3.21 9.42 -2.39
CA SER A 15 -2.91 8.44 -3.43
C SER A 15 -1.41 8.35 -3.70
N VAL A 16 -0.72 9.49 -3.90
CA VAL A 16 0.72 9.54 -4.17
C VAL A 16 1.52 8.91 -3.03
N ILE A 17 1.25 9.32 -1.79
CA ILE A 17 1.99 8.84 -0.61
C ILE A 17 1.77 7.33 -0.44
N ASN A 18 0.52 6.86 -0.50
CA ASN A 18 0.25 5.44 -0.30
C ASN A 18 0.82 4.56 -1.43
N ILE A 19 0.80 5.03 -2.68
CA ILE A 19 1.46 4.32 -3.79
C ILE A 19 2.97 4.26 -3.55
N GLY A 20 3.59 5.37 -3.14
CA GLY A 20 5.00 5.43 -2.80
C GLY A 20 5.38 4.45 -1.69
N LEU A 21 4.59 4.41 -0.60
CA LEU A 21 4.77 3.46 0.50
C LEU A 21 4.60 2.01 0.01
N GLY A 22 3.60 1.72 -0.82
CA GLY A 22 3.37 0.39 -1.37
C GLY A 22 4.53 -0.11 -2.25
N LEU A 23 5.07 0.77 -3.09
CA LEU A 23 6.26 0.49 -3.91
C LEU A 23 7.51 0.30 -3.03
N PHE A 24 7.70 1.15 -2.04
CA PHE A 24 8.80 1.03 -1.08
C PHE A 24 8.74 -0.30 -0.32
N SER A 25 7.57 -0.68 0.20
CA SER A 25 7.37 -1.97 0.86
C SER A 25 7.63 -3.14 -0.08
N MET A 26 7.18 -3.06 -1.33
CA MET A 26 7.46 -4.10 -2.33
C MET A 26 8.97 -4.27 -2.55
N ILE A 27 9.69 -3.16 -2.81
CA ILE A 27 11.14 -3.18 -3.02
C ILE A 27 11.86 -3.73 -1.78
N PHE A 28 11.47 -3.28 -0.58
CA PHE A 28 12.06 -3.73 0.67
C PHE A 28 11.90 -5.24 0.86
N ILE A 29 10.68 -5.76 0.66
CA ILE A 29 10.37 -7.19 0.83
C ILE A 29 11.08 -8.03 -0.25
N THR A 30 11.22 -7.54 -1.48
CA THR A 30 11.92 -8.29 -2.54
C THR A 30 13.45 -8.25 -2.39
N SER A 31 14.02 -7.09 -2.05
CA SER A 31 15.48 -6.89 -1.97
C SER A 31 16.08 -7.45 -0.70
N LEU A 32 15.34 -7.44 0.42
CA LEU A 32 15.80 -7.93 1.72
C LEU A 32 15.11 -9.22 2.14
N ARG A 33 14.55 -9.96 1.17
CA ARG A 33 13.72 -11.15 1.40
C ARG A 33 14.36 -12.15 2.36
N GLY A 34 15.63 -12.52 2.14
CA GLY A 34 16.31 -13.54 2.96
C GLY A 34 16.46 -13.15 4.43
N PRO A 35 17.14 -12.03 4.75
CA PRO A 35 17.27 -11.57 6.13
C PRO A 35 15.92 -11.31 6.83
N VAL A 36 14.97 -10.66 6.14
CA VAL A 36 13.67 -10.31 6.71
C VAL A 36 12.83 -11.56 7.01
N LEU A 37 12.77 -12.53 6.09
CA LEU A 37 12.04 -13.78 6.33
C LEU A 37 12.64 -14.54 7.51
N ARG A 38 13.98 -14.65 7.60
CA ARG A 38 14.63 -15.37 8.70
C ARG A 38 14.40 -14.72 10.06
N ILE A 39 14.43 -13.40 10.14
CA ILE A 39 14.18 -12.66 11.39
C ILE A 39 12.71 -12.81 11.79
N HIS A 40 11.79 -12.55 10.87
CA HIS A 40 10.35 -12.60 11.16
C HIS A 40 9.88 -14.04 11.42
N SER A 41 10.45 -15.04 10.75
CA SER A 41 10.20 -16.46 11.00
C SER A 41 10.48 -16.82 12.46
N LYS A 42 11.61 -16.35 13.01
CA LYS A 42 11.96 -16.57 14.41
C LYS A 42 11.06 -15.81 15.39
N ILE A 43 10.71 -14.56 15.08
CA ILE A 43 9.89 -13.71 15.95
C ILE A 43 8.46 -14.26 16.04
N PHE A 44 7.89 -14.65 14.90
CA PHE A 44 6.50 -15.11 14.81
C PHE A 44 6.34 -16.62 14.92
N ASN A 45 7.45 -17.37 14.97
CA ASN A 45 7.48 -18.84 14.95
C ASN A 45 6.68 -19.42 13.76
N LEU A 46 6.91 -18.84 12.57
CA LEU A 46 6.25 -19.21 11.32
C LEU A 46 7.26 -19.68 10.28
N ASP A 47 6.83 -20.56 9.38
CA ASP A 47 7.66 -20.95 8.23
C ASP A 47 7.86 -19.77 7.27
N GLU A 48 9.01 -19.73 6.60
CA GLU A 48 9.32 -18.68 5.63
C GLU A 48 8.33 -18.65 4.46
N ASN A 49 7.75 -19.79 4.08
CA ASN A 49 6.74 -19.86 3.02
C ASN A 49 5.42 -19.20 3.44
N ASP A 50 5.01 -19.41 4.69
CA ASP A 50 3.79 -18.80 5.24
C ASP A 50 3.94 -17.29 5.37
N LEU A 51 5.11 -16.83 5.82
CA LEU A 51 5.44 -15.39 5.82
C LEU A 51 5.48 -14.81 4.42
N SER A 52 6.06 -15.52 3.45
CA SER A 52 6.09 -15.07 2.06
C SER A 52 4.68 -14.92 1.48
N ARG A 53 3.77 -15.85 1.78
CA ARG A 53 2.35 -15.75 1.40
C ARG A 53 1.68 -14.58 2.12
N GLY A 54 1.92 -14.42 3.42
CA GLY A 54 1.39 -13.33 4.22
C GLY A 54 1.80 -11.95 3.68
N TYR A 55 3.06 -11.74 3.30
CA TYR A 55 3.51 -10.49 2.70
C TYR A 55 2.86 -10.22 1.34
N PHE A 56 2.74 -11.24 0.49
CA PHE A 56 2.05 -11.08 -0.80
C PHE A 56 0.59 -10.69 -0.59
N GLN A 57 -0.09 -11.35 0.35
CA GLN A 57 -1.47 -11.04 0.70
C GLN A 57 -1.61 -9.62 1.28
N LEU A 58 -0.72 -9.21 2.19
CA LEU A 58 -0.69 -7.88 2.76
C LEU A 58 -0.50 -6.80 1.68
N LEU A 59 0.45 -6.98 0.77
CA LEU A 59 0.65 -6.06 -0.36
C LEU A 59 -0.57 -6.00 -1.28
N GLY A 60 -1.24 -7.13 -1.50
CA GLY A 60 -2.50 -7.20 -2.26
C GLY A 60 -3.63 -6.42 -1.59
N GLN A 61 -3.86 -6.65 -0.29
CA GLN A 61 -4.90 -5.95 0.48
C GLN A 61 -4.61 -4.45 0.60
N TYR A 62 -3.34 -4.07 0.80
CA TYR A 62 -2.92 -2.68 0.83
C TYR A 62 -3.20 -1.98 -0.50
N LYS A 63 -2.90 -2.62 -1.64
CA LYS A 63 -3.26 -2.10 -2.97
C LYS A 63 -4.77 -1.87 -3.11
N ILE A 64 -5.59 -2.83 -2.70
CA ILE A 64 -7.07 -2.70 -2.77
C ILE A 64 -7.55 -1.53 -1.92
N ALA A 65 -7.05 -1.39 -0.69
CA ALA A 65 -7.41 -0.30 0.21
C ALA A 65 -7.09 1.08 -0.40
N ILE A 66 -5.92 1.25 -1.02
CA ILE A 66 -5.54 2.51 -1.67
C ILE A 66 -6.46 2.82 -2.84
N ILE A 67 -6.77 1.81 -3.67
CA ILE A 67 -7.65 1.99 -4.82
C ILE A 67 -9.03 2.47 -4.35
N MET A 68 -9.63 1.77 -3.39
CA MET A 68 -10.98 2.06 -2.92
C MET A 68 -11.09 3.37 -2.13
N LEU A 69 -10.13 3.66 -1.24
CA LEU A 69 -10.23 4.78 -0.30
C LEU A 69 -9.63 6.09 -0.84
N ASN A 70 -8.71 6.03 -1.81
CA ASN A 70 -8.02 7.22 -2.31
C ASN A 70 -8.21 7.42 -3.80
N ILE A 71 -7.84 6.43 -4.63
CA ILE A 71 -7.78 6.62 -6.09
C ILE A 71 -9.18 6.74 -6.69
N VAL A 72 -10.10 5.83 -6.36
CA VAL A 72 -11.48 5.87 -6.85
C VAL A 72 -12.16 7.20 -6.49
N PRO A 73 -12.21 7.65 -5.22
CA PRO A 73 -12.86 8.92 -4.91
C PRO A 73 -12.14 10.14 -5.51
N TYR A 74 -10.80 10.10 -5.65
CA TYR A 74 -10.07 11.14 -6.38
C TYR A 74 -10.50 11.23 -7.85
N LEU A 75 -10.60 10.09 -8.55
CA LEU A 75 -11.03 10.02 -9.94
C LEU A 75 -12.48 10.49 -10.11
N VAL A 76 -13.38 10.08 -9.20
CA VAL A 76 -14.76 10.56 -9.19
C VAL A 76 -14.81 12.09 -9.13
N LEU A 77 -14.05 12.72 -8.22
CA LEU A 77 -14.00 14.17 -8.13
C LEU A 77 -13.44 14.84 -9.39
N ARG A 78 -12.44 14.23 -10.04
CA ARG A 78 -11.85 14.72 -11.31
C ARG A 78 -12.79 14.58 -12.51
N ILE A 79 -13.73 13.64 -12.47
CA ILE A 79 -14.71 13.43 -13.54
C ILE A 79 -15.90 14.37 -13.36
N MET A 80 -16.34 14.57 -12.12
CA MET A 80 -17.48 15.44 -11.81
C MET A 80 -17.16 16.94 -11.90
N TYR A 81 -15.91 17.34 -11.62
CA TYR A 81 -15.48 18.73 -11.46
C TYR A 81 -14.10 18.99 -12.07
#